data_AF-A0A9W8CGP0-F1
#
_entry.id   AF-A0A9W8CGP0-F1
#
_cell.length_a   1.000
_cell.length_b   1.000
_cell.length_c   1.000
_cell.angle_alpha   90.00
_cell.angle_beta   90.00
_cell.angle_gamma   90.00
#
_symmetry.space_group_name_H-M   'P 1'
#
loop_
_entity.id
_entity.type
_entity.pdbx_description
1 polymer ?
#
loop_
_entity_poly.entity_id
_entity_poly.type
_entity_poly.pdbx_seq_one_letter_code
_entity_poly.pdbx_strand_id
1 'polypeptide(L)'
;MGQQAAKSSVTEETASESESKIGGESPRSIDHGTEIQRIILGKYSIAAWYKSPYPSEYRQGPDLYICERCLKYMRHRRSLEAHQCEDPFPRGRPIYEDASTILFEVDGKEHTLYCQNLCLLSKLFLDQKTIYYDIGGFLFYILLVKSVVDGKLAFSFAGYFSKEKVSVERNNLACILVLPPFRGQNYGQLLIELSYELTRLEKTTGGPEQPLSSQGFHSYRSYWRRALMQALLGQSHAVDAYLRHSSRLMETHAHNWEDRQRIFSLQRLSRLTGIRIEDVLFTLEDLGLLQFWRGRHVVCIADETIRKVASEKRIQLGQRIDYSGMLAGRSDDTDESDESDESDESDESDESDESDESNGSDKSNDSDCDNMSIVHSNVSNESLSERDNEGQEENI
;
A
#
# COMPACT_ATOMS: atom_id res chain seq x y z
N MET A 1 -68.64 -10.04 -53.25
CA MET A 1 -67.74 -8.87 -53.20
C MET A 1 -68.11 -8.05 -51.99
N GLY A 2 -67.22 -7.95 -51.00
CA GLY A 2 -67.44 -7.17 -49.79
C GLY A 2 -66.18 -7.19 -48.94
N GLN A 3 -65.43 -6.08 -48.98
CA GLN A 3 -64.24 -5.83 -48.18
C GLN A 3 -64.63 -5.47 -46.75
N GLN A 4 -63.79 -5.85 -45.77
CA GLN A 4 -63.09 -4.91 -44.90
C GLN A 4 -62.07 -5.63 -44.02
N ALA A 5 -60.98 -4.92 -43.71
CA ALA A 5 -59.79 -5.38 -43.02
C ALA A 5 -59.74 -4.90 -41.56
N ALA A 6 -59.04 -5.62 -40.66
CA ALA A 6 -58.19 -5.06 -39.60
C ALA A 6 -57.41 -6.14 -38.78
N LYS A 7 -56.08 -6.13 -38.94
CA LYS A 7 -54.93 -6.24 -38.00
C LYS A 7 -55.07 -6.90 -36.59
N SER A 8 -54.15 -7.84 -36.28
CA SER A 8 -52.92 -7.67 -35.44
C SER A 8 -52.59 -8.87 -34.52
N SER A 9 -51.34 -9.34 -34.56
CA SER A 9 -50.50 -9.73 -33.41
C SER A 9 -49.14 -10.21 -33.93
N VAL A 10 -48.06 -9.62 -33.41
CA VAL A 10 -46.67 -9.95 -33.70
C VAL A 10 -46.12 -10.70 -32.48
N THR A 11 -45.51 -11.85 -32.71
CA THR A 11 -44.77 -12.66 -31.72
C THR A 11 -43.28 -12.40 -31.87
N GLU A 12 -42.60 -12.07 -30.77
CA GLU A 12 -41.13 -11.96 -30.68
C GLU A 12 -40.50 -13.36 -30.54
N GLU A 13 -39.54 -13.64 -31.42
CA GLU A 13 -38.61 -14.78 -31.34
C GLU A 13 -37.45 -14.48 -30.39
N THR A 14 -37.06 -15.50 -29.64
CA THR A 14 -35.92 -15.50 -28.73
C THR A 14 -34.65 -15.90 -29.48
N ALA A 15 -33.56 -15.15 -29.30
CA ALA A 15 -32.23 -15.51 -29.75
C ALA A 15 -31.26 -15.57 -28.56
N SER A 16 -30.61 -16.73 -28.45
CA SER A 16 -29.60 -17.10 -27.47
C SER A 16 -28.25 -16.43 -27.75
N GLU A 17 -27.59 -15.91 -26.71
CA GLU A 17 -26.14 -15.69 -26.74
C GLU A 17 -25.47 -16.21 -25.46
N SER A 18 -24.32 -16.83 -25.69
CA SER A 18 -23.51 -17.67 -24.81
C SER A 18 -22.62 -16.87 -23.86
N GLU A 19 -22.72 -17.13 -22.56
CA GLU A 19 -21.77 -16.64 -21.56
C GLU A 19 -20.51 -17.52 -21.50
N SER A 20 -19.35 -16.86 -21.60
CA SER A 20 -18.02 -17.46 -21.51
C SER A 20 -17.60 -17.61 -20.03
N LYS A 21 -17.22 -18.83 -19.65
CA LYS A 21 -16.74 -19.19 -18.31
C LYS A 21 -15.37 -18.56 -18.03
N ILE A 22 -15.30 -17.66 -17.05
CA ILE A 22 -14.05 -17.26 -16.40
C ILE A 22 -13.86 -18.16 -15.17
N GLY A 23 -12.73 -18.86 -15.10
CA GLY A 23 -12.42 -19.87 -14.09
C GLY A 23 -12.43 -19.34 -12.65
N GLY A 24 -13.38 -19.82 -11.86
CA GLY A 24 -13.37 -19.74 -10.39
C GLY A 24 -12.91 -21.07 -9.82
N GLU A 25 -12.02 -21.01 -8.83
CA GLU A 25 -11.68 -22.16 -7.97
C GLU A 25 -12.97 -22.74 -7.35
N SER A 26 -13.10 -24.06 -7.40
CA SER A 26 -14.29 -24.79 -6.96
C SER A 26 -14.54 -24.61 -5.44
N PRO A 27 -15.79 -24.38 -4.99
CA PRO A 27 -16.12 -24.50 -3.57
C PRO A 27 -15.89 -25.94 -3.10
N ARG A 28 -15.23 -26.09 -1.95
CA ARG A 28 -15.07 -27.39 -1.26
C ARG A 28 -16.44 -27.95 -0.82
N SER A 29 -16.52 -29.27 -0.74
CA SER A 29 -17.70 -30.05 -0.32
C SER A 29 -18.33 -29.50 0.98
N ILE A 30 -19.62 -29.21 0.91
CA ILE A 30 -20.41 -28.57 1.97
C ILE A 30 -20.70 -29.57 3.09
N ASP A 31 -20.18 -29.34 4.30
CA ASP A 31 -20.69 -29.96 5.52
C ASP A 31 -22.03 -29.30 5.89
N HIS A 32 -23.09 -30.11 5.96
CA HIS A 32 -24.45 -29.63 6.15
C HIS A 32 -24.72 -29.35 7.63
N GLY A 33 -24.44 -28.13 8.09
CA GLY A 33 -25.19 -27.52 9.21
C GLY A 33 -24.42 -26.78 10.30
N THR A 34 -23.08 -26.72 10.25
CA THR A 34 -22.26 -26.20 11.37
C THR A 34 -21.46 -24.94 11.05
N GLU A 35 -21.56 -24.40 9.83
CA GLU A 35 -20.70 -23.32 9.35
C GLU A 35 -21.47 -22.19 8.66
N ILE A 36 -20.94 -20.98 8.82
CA ILE A 36 -21.45 -19.75 8.19
C ILE A 36 -21.24 -19.89 6.68
N GLN A 37 -22.33 -20.00 5.92
CA GLN A 37 -22.27 -20.08 4.46
C GLN A 37 -22.24 -18.68 3.84
N ARG A 38 -22.85 -17.70 4.50
CA ARG A 38 -23.05 -16.35 3.96
C ARG A 38 -23.17 -15.31 5.07
N ILE A 39 -22.77 -14.09 4.76
CA ILE A 39 -22.99 -12.92 5.60
C ILE A 39 -23.95 -11.94 4.93
N ILE A 40 -24.75 -11.25 5.76
CA ILE A 40 -25.59 -10.13 5.37
C ILE A 40 -24.97 -8.87 5.97
N LEU A 41 -24.43 -7.99 5.12
CA LEU A 41 -23.73 -6.76 5.51
C LEU A 41 -24.28 -5.58 4.71
N GLY A 42 -25.00 -4.68 5.38
CA GLY A 42 -25.73 -3.60 4.72
C GLY A 42 -26.71 -4.16 3.69
N LYS A 43 -26.57 -3.73 2.43
CA LYS A 43 -27.36 -4.23 1.28
C LYS A 43 -26.79 -5.50 0.64
N TYR A 44 -25.64 -5.99 1.08
CA TYR A 44 -24.93 -7.08 0.43
C TYR A 44 -25.19 -8.42 1.11
N SER A 45 -25.31 -9.46 0.29
CA SER A 45 -25.35 -10.85 0.68
C SER A 45 -24.12 -11.54 0.09
N ILE A 46 -23.19 -11.99 0.93
CA ILE A 46 -21.83 -12.36 0.50
C ILE A 46 -21.50 -13.78 0.99
N ALA A 47 -21.24 -14.70 0.07
CA ALA A 47 -20.84 -16.07 0.41
C ALA A 47 -19.47 -16.09 1.10
N ALA A 48 -19.37 -16.81 2.21
CA ALA A 48 -18.11 -17.02 2.92
C ALA A 48 -17.22 -18.01 2.15
N TRP A 49 -15.91 -17.81 2.21
CA TRP A 49 -14.93 -18.65 1.51
C TRP A 49 -14.19 -19.59 2.44
N TYR A 50 -13.95 -19.12 3.67
CA TYR A 50 -13.20 -19.84 4.69
C TYR A 50 -13.95 -19.84 6.02
N LYS A 51 -13.56 -20.76 6.88
CA LYS A 51 -14.04 -20.82 8.27
C LYS A 51 -13.48 -19.65 9.07
N SER A 52 -14.30 -19.08 9.93
CA SER A 52 -13.92 -18.05 10.90
C SER A 52 -14.36 -18.46 12.30
N PRO A 53 -13.53 -18.22 13.35
CA PRO A 53 -13.78 -18.68 14.72
C PRO A 53 -14.80 -17.80 15.44
N TYR A 54 -15.99 -17.61 14.85
CA TYR A 54 -17.12 -17.03 15.57
C TYR A 54 -17.55 -17.96 16.72
N PRO A 55 -18.09 -17.41 17.82
CA PRO A 55 -18.64 -18.23 18.90
C PRO A 55 -19.70 -19.21 18.36
N SER A 56 -19.77 -20.39 18.97
CA SER A 56 -20.51 -21.55 18.43
C SER A 56 -21.98 -21.26 18.13
N GLU A 57 -22.62 -20.42 18.94
CA GLU A 57 -24.01 -20.00 18.83
C GLU A 57 -24.30 -19.15 17.58
N TYR A 58 -23.27 -18.53 16.98
CA TYR A 58 -23.37 -17.77 15.74
C TYR A 58 -22.99 -18.57 14.50
N ARG A 59 -22.42 -19.77 14.68
CA ARG A 59 -22.11 -20.70 13.57
C ARG A 59 -23.30 -21.60 13.20
N GLN A 60 -24.35 -21.57 14.00
CA GLN A 60 -25.57 -22.35 13.81
C GLN A 60 -26.56 -21.64 12.86
N GLY A 61 -26.33 -21.79 11.55
CA GLY A 61 -27.22 -21.31 10.50
C GLY A 61 -26.47 -20.87 9.24
N PRO A 62 -27.15 -20.77 8.09
CA PRO A 62 -26.50 -20.41 6.83
C PRO A 62 -26.07 -18.93 6.78
N ASP A 63 -26.81 -18.05 7.46
CA ASP A 63 -26.64 -16.59 7.38
C ASP A 63 -26.21 -15.98 8.72
N LEU A 64 -25.14 -15.18 8.68
CA LEU A 64 -24.73 -14.30 9.76
C LEU A 64 -25.04 -12.84 9.41
N TYR A 65 -25.70 -12.11 10.32
CA TYR A 65 -26.11 -10.72 10.09
C TYR A 65 -25.12 -9.78 10.76
N ILE A 66 -24.55 -8.83 10.01
CA ILE A 66 -23.49 -7.95 10.50
C ILE A 66 -23.89 -6.50 10.28
N CYS A 67 -23.77 -5.69 11.33
CA CYS A 67 -23.97 -4.25 11.25
C CYS A 67 -22.85 -3.59 10.43
N GLU A 68 -23.20 -2.80 9.40
CA GLU A 68 -22.22 -2.14 8.52
C GLU A 68 -21.41 -1.03 9.22
N ARG A 69 -21.91 -0.53 10.36
CA ARG A 69 -21.27 0.54 11.13
C ARG A 69 -20.29 0.02 12.17
N CYS A 70 -20.74 -0.86 13.06
CA CYS A 70 -19.94 -1.35 14.20
C CYS A 70 -19.40 -2.77 14.01
N LEU A 71 -19.73 -3.43 12.90
CA LEU A 71 -19.35 -4.82 12.59
C LEU A 71 -19.84 -5.86 13.61
N LYS A 72 -20.74 -5.48 14.53
CA LYS A 72 -21.39 -6.42 15.44
C LYS A 72 -22.13 -7.47 14.64
N TYR A 73 -21.85 -8.74 14.95
CA TYR A 73 -22.47 -9.89 14.33
C TYR A 73 -23.66 -10.40 15.17
N MET A 74 -24.68 -10.89 14.48
CA MET A 74 -25.98 -11.26 15.02
C MET A 74 -26.52 -12.48 14.29
N ARG A 75 -27.26 -13.33 15.01
CA ARG A 75 -27.81 -14.58 14.47
C ARG A 75 -29.05 -14.37 13.59
N HIS A 76 -29.85 -13.35 13.88
CA HIS A 76 -31.16 -13.17 13.24
C HIS A 76 -31.31 -11.79 12.62
N ARG A 77 -32.03 -11.73 11.51
CA ARG A 77 -32.41 -10.47 10.82
C ARG A 77 -33.07 -9.48 11.78
N ARG A 78 -34.03 -9.95 12.60
CA ARG A 78 -34.73 -9.11 13.59
C ARG A 78 -33.78 -8.49 14.61
N SER A 79 -32.71 -9.18 14.99
CA SER A 79 -31.70 -8.64 15.91
C SER A 79 -30.91 -7.50 15.27
N LEU A 80 -30.58 -7.60 13.97
CA LEU A 80 -29.97 -6.51 13.21
C LEU A 80 -30.91 -5.32 13.04
N GLU A 81 -32.19 -5.56 12.79
CA GLU A 81 -33.21 -4.49 12.67
C GLU A 81 -33.46 -3.75 13.99
N ALA A 82 -33.40 -4.47 15.11
CA ALA A 82 -33.51 -3.89 16.45
C ALA A 82 -32.19 -3.28 16.96
N HIS A 83 -31.07 -3.49 16.26
CA HIS A 83 -29.77 -3.03 16.72
C HIS A 83 -29.63 -1.51 16.56
N GLN A 84 -29.42 -0.83 17.68
CA GLN A 84 -29.03 0.57 17.72
C GLN A 84 -27.52 0.66 17.90
N CYS A 85 -26.86 1.32 16.94
CA CYS A 85 -25.42 1.57 16.99
C CYS A 85 -25.18 2.95 17.59
N GLU A 86 -24.87 2.97 18.88
CA GLU A 86 -24.62 4.18 19.69
C GLU A 86 -23.26 4.82 19.38
N ASP A 87 -22.30 4.02 18.93
CA ASP A 87 -20.97 4.49 18.62
C ASP A 87 -20.92 5.45 17.42
N PRO A 88 -20.05 6.47 17.44
CA PRO A 88 -19.73 7.26 16.27
C PRO A 88 -19.29 6.38 15.10
N PHE A 89 -19.76 6.74 13.91
CA PHE A 89 -19.36 6.09 12.66
C PHE A 89 -19.20 7.14 11.57
N PRO A 90 -18.10 7.13 10.80
CA PRO A 90 -16.94 6.22 10.87
C PRO A 90 -16.13 6.31 12.19
N ARG A 91 -15.32 5.28 12.48
CA ARG A 91 -14.46 5.24 13.67
C ARG A 91 -13.03 5.67 13.32
N GLY A 92 -12.30 6.15 14.32
CA GLY A 92 -10.89 6.52 14.19
C GLY A 92 -10.68 7.84 13.47
N ARG A 93 -9.45 8.08 13.04
CA ARG A 93 -9.00 9.34 12.43
C ARG A 93 -9.02 9.25 10.91
N PRO A 94 -9.66 10.17 10.18
CA PRO A 94 -9.56 10.18 8.72
C PRO A 94 -8.12 10.53 8.29
N ILE A 95 -7.55 9.75 7.37
CA ILE A 95 -6.18 9.95 6.89
C ILE A 95 -6.08 10.16 5.38
N TYR A 96 -7.14 9.84 4.63
CA TYR A 96 -7.25 10.06 3.20
C TYR A 96 -8.71 10.22 2.79
N GLU A 97 -9.00 11.13 1.89
CA GLU A 97 -10.34 11.36 1.36
C GLU A 97 -10.30 11.79 -0.12
N ASP A 98 -11.01 11.07 -1.00
CA ASP A 98 -11.23 11.48 -2.39
C ASP A 98 -12.72 11.63 -2.72
N ALA A 99 -13.04 11.89 -3.98
CA ALA A 99 -14.42 12.08 -4.45
C ALA A 99 -15.37 10.90 -4.11
N SER A 100 -14.84 9.68 -4.01
CA SER A 100 -15.63 8.44 -3.91
C SER A 100 -15.35 7.63 -2.64
N THR A 101 -14.25 7.90 -1.94
CA THR A 101 -13.76 7.08 -0.82
C THR A 101 -13.17 7.90 0.30
N ILE A 102 -13.10 7.29 1.48
CA ILE A 102 -12.44 7.83 2.65
C ILE A 102 -11.77 6.68 3.41
N LEU A 103 -10.55 6.91 3.90
CA LEU A 103 -9.77 5.94 4.67
C LEU A 103 -9.60 6.46 6.11
N PHE A 104 -9.95 5.61 7.08
CA PHE A 104 -9.78 5.91 8.50
C PHE A 104 -8.70 5.02 9.11
N GLU A 105 -7.84 5.61 9.93
CA GLU A 105 -6.92 4.91 10.82
C GLU A 105 -7.60 4.65 12.16
N VAL A 106 -7.65 3.37 12.56
CA VAL A 106 -8.33 2.88 13.76
C VAL A 106 -7.30 2.11 14.59
N ASP A 107 -7.07 2.57 15.82
CA ASP A 107 -6.20 1.88 16.77
C ASP A 107 -6.90 0.63 17.36
N GLY A 108 -6.27 -0.53 17.23
CA GLY A 108 -6.81 -1.79 17.76
C GLY A 108 -6.95 -1.80 19.28
N LYS A 109 -6.07 -1.12 20.03
CA LYS A 109 -6.16 -1.01 21.49
C LYS A 109 -7.38 -0.16 21.89
N GLU A 110 -7.59 0.97 21.22
CA GLU A 110 -8.67 1.91 21.53
C GLU A 110 -10.05 1.37 21.10
N HIS A 111 -10.13 0.72 19.94
CA HIS A 111 -11.37 0.21 19.37
C HIS A 111 -11.41 -1.32 19.34
N THR A 112 -11.07 -1.96 20.47
CA THR A 112 -10.81 -3.40 20.54
C THR A 112 -11.93 -4.26 19.95
N LEU A 113 -13.18 -4.07 20.40
CA LEU A 113 -14.31 -4.87 19.94
C LEU A 113 -14.58 -4.72 18.43
N TYR A 114 -14.45 -3.50 17.90
CA TYR A 114 -14.64 -3.24 16.47
C TYR A 114 -13.58 -3.97 15.64
N CYS A 115 -12.31 -3.90 16.05
CA CYS A 115 -11.19 -4.54 15.36
C CYS A 115 -11.25 -6.08 15.47
N GLN A 116 -11.71 -6.63 16.59
CA GLN A 116 -11.97 -8.07 16.72
C GLN A 116 -13.08 -8.53 15.78
N ASN A 117 -14.19 -7.79 15.72
CA ASN A 117 -15.29 -8.05 14.78
C ASN A 117 -14.81 -8.00 13.33
N LEU A 118 -13.98 -7.02 12.98
CA LEU A 118 -13.36 -6.91 11.66
C LEU A 118 -12.44 -8.10 11.37
N CYS A 119 -11.66 -8.57 12.33
CA CYS A 119 -10.79 -9.73 12.13
C CYS A 119 -11.59 -11.01 11.89
N LEU A 120 -12.67 -11.23 12.64
CA LEU A 120 -13.58 -12.37 12.43
C LEU A 120 -14.26 -12.30 11.05
N LEU A 121 -14.73 -11.12 10.65
CA LEU A 121 -15.29 -10.89 9.32
C LEU A 121 -14.25 -11.20 8.24
N SER A 122 -13.03 -10.73 8.43
CA SER A 122 -11.96 -10.85 7.43
C SER A 122 -11.48 -12.28 7.27
N LYS A 123 -11.48 -13.06 8.36
CA LYS A 123 -11.13 -14.49 8.34
C LYS A 123 -12.07 -15.32 7.46
N LEU A 124 -13.31 -14.87 7.22
CA LEU A 124 -14.22 -15.52 6.25
C LEU A 124 -13.72 -15.43 4.80
N PHE A 125 -12.78 -14.52 4.51
CA PHE A 125 -12.27 -14.22 3.17
C PHE A 125 -10.75 -14.33 3.05
N LEU A 126 -10.05 -14.55 4.16
CA LEU A 126 -8.59 -14.74 4.24
C LEU A 126 -8.28 -16.09 4.89
N ASP A 127 -7.63 -16.98 4.15
CA ASP A 127 -7.32 -18.33 4.64
C ASP A 127 -6.28 -18.30 5.77
N GLN A 128 -5.18 -17.59 5.52
CA GLN A 128 -3.97 -17.58 6.36
C GLN A 128 -4.00 -16.55 7.50
N LYS A 129 -5.15 -15.90 7.78
CA LYS A 129 -5.25 -14.98 8.92
C LYS A 129 -5.31 -15.77 10.24
N THR A 130 -4.35 -15.53 11.13
CA THR A 130 -4.22 -16.27 12.40
C THR A 130 -4.56 -15.42 13.63
N ILE A 131 -4.41 -14.10 13.55
CA ILE A 131 -4.65 -13.18 14.68
C ILE A 131 -6.03 -12.53 14.55
N TYR A 132 -6.86 -12.67 15.59
CA TYR A 132 -8.21 -12.11 15.64
C TYR A 132 -8.66 -11.54 17.00
N TYR A 133 -8.01 -11.90 18.11
CA TYR A 133 -8.36 -11.38 19.45
C TYR A 133 -7.30 -10.47 20.05
N ASP A 134 -6.01 -10.82 19.92
CA ASP A 134 -4.90 -9.98 20.37
C ASP A 134 -4.54 -8.94 19.31
N ILE A 135 -5.28 -7.83 19.30
CA ILE A 135 -5.21 -6.81 18.25
C ILE A 135 -4.69 -5.45 18.75
N GLY A 136 -4.26 -5.35 20.01
CA GLY A 136 -3.78 -4.10 20.61
C GLY A 136 -2.49 -3.57 20.00
N GLY A 137 -1.68 -4.46 19.41
CA GLY A 137 -0.46 -4.14 18.68
C GLY A 137 -0.65 -3.70 17.23
N PHE A 138 -1.90 -3.55 16.77
CA PHE A 138 -2.20 -3.27 15.35
C PHE A 138 -2.93 -1.95 15.15
N LEU A 139 -2.63 -1.30 14.03
CA LEU A 139 -3.45 -0.26 13.42
C LEU A 139 -4.27 -0.88 12.28
N PHE A 140 -5.48 -0.39 12.08
CA PHE A 140 -6.40 -0.83 11.03
C PHE A 140 -6.79 0.37 10.16
N TYR A 141 -6.64 0.23 8.85
CA TYR A 141 -6.91 1.26 7.87
C TYR A 141 -8.18 0.91 7.09
N ILE A 142 -9.30 1.51 7.48
CA ILE A 142 -10.66 1.15 7.06
C ILE A 142 -11.08 1.99 5.86
N LEU A 143 -11.31 1.34 4.72
CA LEU A 143 -11.76 1.99 3.50
C LEU A 143 -13.29 1.96 3.40
N LEU A 144 -13.88 3.15 3.35
CA LEU A 144 -15.31 3.35 3.14
C LEU A 144 -15.57 3.98 1.78
N VAL A 145 -16.60 3.49 1.10
CA VAL A 145 -17.10 4.04 -0.16
C VAL A 145 -18.25 4.98 0.14
N LYS A 146 -18.21 6.18 -0.44
CA LYS A 146 -19.24 7.20 -0.35
C LYS A 146 -20.35 6.91 -1.35
N SER A 147 -21.58 7.07 -0.91
CA SER A 147 -22.78 6.98 -1.74
C SER A 147 -23.79 8.01 -1.28
N VAL A 148 -24.70 8.41 -2.16
CA VAL A 148 -25.82 9.27 -1.81
C VAL A 148 -27.07 8.40 -1.75
N VAL A 149 -27.72 8.34 -0.60
CA VAL A 149 -28.97 7.63 -0.36
C VAL A 149 -29.96 8.61 0.24
N ASP A 150 -31.12 8.78 -0.41
CA ASP A 150 -32.17 9.72 0.02
C ASP A 150 -31.66 11.16 0.24
N GLY A 151 -30.74 11.61 -0.62
CA GLY A 151 -30.13 12.94 -0.54
C GLY A 151 -29.11 13.11 0.59
N LYS A 152 -28.78 12.04 1.32
CA LYS A 152 -27.80 12.04 2.42
C LYS A 152 -26.57 11.22 2.05
N LEU A 153 -25.42 11.66 2.55
CA LEU A 153 -24.17 10.92 2.42
C LEU A 153 -24.24 9.65 3.27
N ALA A 154 -24.00 8.50 2.63
CA ALA A 154 -23.96 7.19 3.24
C ALA A 154 -22.61 6.52 2.93
N PHE A 155 -22.13 5.70 3.85
CA PHE A 155 -20.85 5.02 3.75
C PHE A 155 -21.02 3.51 3.75
N SER A 156 -20.30 2.80 2.88
CA SER A 156 -20.26 1.35 2.87
C SER A 156 -18.84 0.86 3.10
N PHE A 157 -18.66 -0.09 4.02
CA PHE A 157 -17.37 -0.75 4.23
C PHE A 157 -16.97 -1.54 2.98
N ALA A 158 -15.84 -1.17 2.36
CA ALA A 158 -15.35 -1.80 1.15
C ALA A 158 -14.17 -2.73 1.39
N GLY A 159 -13.32 -2.40 2.36
CA GLY A 159 -12.12 -3.17 2.66
C GLY A 159 -11.27 -2.51 3.74
N TYR A 160 -10.14 -3.14 4.05
CA TYR A 160 -9.17 -2.59 4.97
C TYR A 160 -7.78 -3.20 4.72
N PHE A 161 -6.77 -2.61 5.34
CA PHE A 161 -5.56 -3.34 5.70
C PHE A 161 -5.19 -3.12 7.17
N SER A 162 -4.45 -4.06 7.77
CA SER A 162 -3.86 -3.90 9.11
C SER A 162 -2.35 -3.77 9.03
N LYS A 163 -1.77 -3.09 10.01
CA LYS A 163 -0.32 -2.88 10.17
C LYS A 163 0.06 -3.06 11.63
N GLU A 164 1.16 -3.75 11.91
CA GLU A 164 1.75 -3.80 13.24
C GLU A 164 2.30 -2.43 13.63
N LYS A 165 2.03 -1.97 14.84
CA LYS A 165 2.61 -0.73 15.37
C LYS A 165 4.13 -0.82 15.47
N VAL A 166 4.63 -2.01 15.80
CA VAL A 166 6.05 -2.34 15.85
C VAL A 166 6.26 -3.64 15.08
N SER A 167 6.84 -3.55 13.89
CA SER A 167 7.12 -4.72 13.05
C SER A 167 8.61 -5.00 12.98
N VAL A 168 9.02 -6.16 13.50
CA VAL A 168 10.43 -6.60 13.49
C VAL A 168 10.91 -6.83 12.05
N GLU A 169 10.05 -7.41 11.22
CA GLU A 169 10.34 -7.68 9.80
C GLU A 169 10.13 -6.46 8.90
N ARG A 170 9.74 -5.30 9.47
CA ARG A 170 9.37 -4.08 8.72
C ARG A 170 8.24 -4.35 7.73
N ASN A 171 7.23 -5.12 8.13
CA ASN A 171 6.03 -5.31 7.33
C ASN A 171 5.22 -4.01 7.37
N ASN A 172 4.93 -3.41 6.22
CA ASN A 172 4.07 -2.22 6.16
C ASN A 172 2.57 -2.58 6.09
N LEU A 173 2.29 -3.87 5.92
CA LEU A 173 0.95 -4.42 5.80
C LEU A 173 0.96 -5.89 6.27
N ALA A 174 0.10 -6.21 7.22
CA ALA A 174 -0.07 -7.56 7.78
C ALA A 174 -1.20 -8.34 7.09
N CYS A 175 -2.39 -7.73 6.98
CA CYS A 175 -3.52 -8.30 6.26
C CYS A 175 -4.14 -7.24 5.37
N ILE A 176 -4.64 -7.63 4.19
CA ILE A 176 -5.41 -6.77 3.31
C ILE A 176 -6.63 -7.52 2.79
N LEU A 177 -7.77 -6.85 2.79
CA LEU A 177 -9.02 -7.39 2.28
C LEU A 177 -9.79 -6.31 1.53
N VAL A 178 -10.29 -6.69 0.35
CA VAL A 178 -11.40 -6.01 -0.31
C VAL A 178 -12.58 -6.98 -0.33
N LEU A 179 -13.72 -6.54 0.19
CA LEU A 179 -14.92 -7.36 0.21
C LEU A 179 -15.33 -7.75 -1.21
N PRO A 180 -15.86 -8.98 -1.42
CA PRO A 180 -16.18 -9.48 -2.75
C PRO A 180 -17.01 -8.52 -3.65
N PRO A 181 -18.05 -7.82 -3.17
CA PRO A 181 -18.83 -6.87 -3.99
C PRO A 181 -18.04 -5.66 -4.51
N PHE A 182 -16.89 -5.36 -3.90
CA PHE A 182 -16.05 -4.21 -4.24
C PHE A 182 -14.79 -4.61 -5.02
N ARG A 183 -14.62 -5.90 -5.35
CA ARG A 183 -13.49 -6.36 -6.17
C ARG A 183 -13.64 -5.92 -7.63
N GLY A 184 -12.51 -5.78 -8.33
CA GLY A 184 -12.48 -5.30 -9.72
C GLY A 184 -12.64 -3.78 -9.90
N GLN A 185 -12.80 -3.03 -8.81
CA GLN A 185 -13.01 -1.57 -8.82
C GLN A 185 -11.78 -0.77 -8.35
N ASN A 186 -10.58 -1.38 -8.44
CA ASN A 186 -9.29 -0.79 -8.05
C ASN A 186 -9.14 -0.38 -6.56
N TYR A 187 -10.06 -0.74 -5.66
CA TYR A 187 -9.88 -0.49 -4.22
C TYR A 187 -8.69 -1.24 -3.62
N GLY A 188 -8.37 -2.44 -4.11
CA GLY A 188 -7.18 -3.16 -3.67
C GLY A 188 -5.88 -2.44 -4.05
N GLN A 189 -5.86 -1.85 -5.25
CA GLN A 189 -4.76 -1.01 -5.69
C GLN A 189 -4.64 0.26 -4.83
N LEU A 190 -5.76 0.92 -4.51
CA LEU A 190 -5.77 2.09 -3.62
C LEU A 190 -5.21 1.77 -2.23
N LEU A 191 -5.64 0.66 -1.61
CA LEU A 191 -5.15 0.23 -0.30
C LEU A 191 -3.64 -0.04 -0.31
N ILE A 192 -3.12 -0.70 -1.35
CA ILE A 192 -1.68 -0.94 -1.52
C ILE A 192 -0.94 0.39 -1.69
N GLU A 193 -1.41 1.26 -2.56
CA GLU A 193 -0.80 2.59 -2.78
C GLU A 193 -0.73 3.38 -1.48
N LEU A 194 -1.84 3.47 -0.72
CA LEU A 194 -1.91 4.16 0.56
C LEU A 194 -0.96 3.54 1.60
N SER A 195 -0.82 2.21 1.65
CA SER A 195 0.14 1.57 2.58
C SER A 195 1.59 2.00 2.32
N TYR A 196 1.96 2.18 1.04
CA TYR A 196 3.27 2.67 0.66
C TYR A 196 3.42 4.18 0.83
N GLU A 197 2.36 4.97 0.70
CA GLU A 197 2.40 6.39 1.10
C GLU A 197 2.73 6.55 2.58
N LEU A 198 2.05 5.81 3.45
CA LEU A 198 2.33 5.84 4.89
C LEU A 198 3.78 5.42 5.18
N THR A 199 4.26 4.38 4.48
CA THR A 199 5.66 3.92 4.57
C THR A 199 6.65 5.04 4.22
N ARG A 200 6.34 5.85 3.20
CA ARG A 200 7.18 6.98 2.79
C ARG A 200 7.08 8.17 3.73
N LEU A 201 5.90 8.47 4.27
CA LEU A 201 5.73 9.49 5.30
C LEU A 201 6.54 9.16 6.57
N GLU A 202 6.62 7.88 6.92
CA GLU A 202 7.47 7.36 8.00
C GLU A 202 8.96 7.29 7.65
N LYS A 203 9.34 7.67 6.41
CA LYS A 203 10.72 7.64 5.89
C LYS A 203 11.37 6.26 6.04
N THR A 204 10.57 5.21 5.93
CA THR A 204 11.02 3.81 6.03
C THR A 204 10.80 3.07 4.71
N THR A 205 11.11 1.78 4.72
CA THR A 205 10.85 0.86 3.60
C THR A 205 10.15 -0.37 4.16
N GLY A 206 9.26 -0.96 3.37
CA GLY A 206 8.46 -2.09 3.82
C GLY A 206 7.84 -2.87 2.67
N GLY A 207 7.31 -4.02 3.04
CA GLY A 207 6.59 -4.90 2.14
C GLY A 207 5.45 -5.58 2.89
N PRO A 208 4.59 -6.31 2.17
CA PRO A 208 3.56 -7.11 2.80
C PRO A 208 4.17 -8.27 3.60
N GLU A 209 3.48 -8.63 4.67
CA GLU A 209 3.69 -9.90 5.37
C GLU A 209 3.44 -11.07 4.40
N GLN A 210 4.30 -12.09 4.50
CA GLN A 210 4.23 -13.31 3.71
C GLN A 210 3.63 -14.45 4.55
N PRO A 211 2.97 -15.44 3.91
CA PRO A 211 2.69 -15.56 2.48
C PRO A 211 1.51 -14.70 2.00
N LEU A 212 1.60 -14.20 0.76
CA LEU A 212 0.50 -13.53 0.07
C LEU A 212 -0.43 -14.55 -0.61
N SER A 213 -1.73 -14.25 -0.67
CA SER A 213 -2.62 -14.96 -1.59
C SER A 213 -2.21 -14.74 -3.05
N SER A 214 -2.53 -15.67 -3.95
CA SER A 214 -2.25 -15.53 -5.39
C SER A 214 -2.77 -14.21 -5.95
N GLN A 215 -4.00 -13.81 -5.59
CA GLN A 215 -4.55 -12.52 -5.99
C GLN A 215 -3.77 -11.34 -5.40
N GLY A 216 -3.40 -11.42 -4.12
CA GLY A 216 -2.59 -10.40 -3.45
C GLY A 216 -1.23 -10.20 -4.14
N PHE A 217 -0.52 -11.29 -4.45
CA PHE A 217 0.76 -11.22 -5.15
C PHE A 217 0.65 -10.55 -6.52
N HIS A 218 -0.40 -10.84 -7.29
CA HIS A 218 -0.65 -10.17 -8.57
C HIS A 218 -0.86 -8.66 -8.40
N SER A 219 -1.61 -8.23 -7.38
CA SER A 219 -1.82 -6.81 -7.10
C SER A 219 -0.53 -6.10 -6.65
N TYR A 220 0.26 -6.71 -5.77
CA TYR A 220 1.55 -6.16 -5.34
C TYR A 220 2.54 -6.06 -6.50
N ARG A 221 2.69 -7.12 -7.31
CA ARG A 221 3.57 -7.09 -8.49
C ARG A 221 3.17 -6.00 -9.48
N SER A 222 1.87 -5.80 -9.69
CA SER A 222 1.36 -4.69 -10.52
C SER A 222 1.75 -3.33 -9.96
N TYR A 223 1.60 -3.13 -8.65
CA TYR A 223 2.00 -1.91 -7.97
C TYR A 223 3.52 -1.66 -8.06
N TRP A 224 4.36 -2.65 -7.70
CA TRP A 224 5.82 -2.49 -7.70
C TRP A 224 6.36 -2.14 -9.08
N ARG A 225 5.89 -2.84 -10.13
CA ARG A 225 6.26 -2.55 -11.51
C ARG A 225 5.95 -1.09 -11.86
N ARG A 226 4.75 -0.62 -11.52
CA ARG A 226 4.32 0.75 -11.78
C ARG A 226 5.15 1.77 -11.01
N ALA A 227 5.29 1.59 -9.70
CA ALA A 227 6.01 2.51 -8.82
C ALA A 227 7.48 2.66 -9.25
N LEU A 228 8.13 1.57 -9.63
CA LEU A 228 9.50 1.60 -10.14
C LEU A 228 9.60 2.26 -11.52
N MET A 229 8.67 1.99 -12.43
CA MET A 229 8.63 2.67 -13.73
C MET A 229 8.48 4.18 -13.57
N GLN A 230 7.56 4.62 -12.70
CA GLN A 230 7.36 6.03 -12.40
C GLN A 230 8.61 6.67 -11.77
N ALA A 231 9.25 5.97 -10.83
CA ALA A 231 10.49 6.44 -10.21
C ALA A 231 11.63 6.58 -11.23
N LEU A 232 11.80 5.62 -12.14
CA LEU A 232 12.82 5.64 -13.18
C LEU A 232 12.58 6.72 -14.25
N LEU A 233 11.32 7.06 -14.52
CA LEU A 233 10.93 8.16 -15.43
C LEU A 233 11.02 9.55 -14.79
N GLY A 234 11.41 9.65 -13.50
CA GLY A 234 11.35 10.90 -12.75
C GLY A 234 9.93 11.44 -12.53
N GLN A 235 8.91 10.59 -12.71
CA GLN A 235 7.47 10.91 -12.58
C GLN A 235 6.93 10.56 -11.18
N SER A 236 7.79 10.48 -10.17
CA SER A 236 7.32 10.25 -8.81
C SER A 236 6.63 11.51 -8.29
N HIS A 237 5.30 11.59 -8.43
CA HIS A 237 4.48 12.68 -7.89
C HIS A 237 4.66 12.87 -6.37
N ALA A 238 5.11 11.83 -5.66
CA ALA A 238 5.50 11.91 -4.25
C ALA A 238 6.74 12.80 -4.01
N VAL A 239 7.67 12.88 -4.97
CA VAL A 239 8.84 13.77 -4.88
C VAL A 239 8.40 15.23 -4.99
N ASP A 240 7.49 15.55 -5.90
CA ASP A 240 6.98 16.91 -6.07
C ASP A 240 6.04 17.37 -4.94
N ALA A 241 5.31 16.46 -4.30
CA ALA A 241 4.44 16.78 -3.16
C ALA A 241 5.24 16.95 -1.85
N TYR A 242 6.24 16.08 -1.63
CA TYR A 242 7.17 16.17 -0.49
C TYR A 242 8.05 17.42 -0.56
N LEU A 243 8.60 17.75 -1.74
CA LEU A 243 9.41 18.96 -1.92
C LEU A 243 8.59 20.25 -1.75
N ARG A 244 7.30 20.24 -2.11
CA ARG A 244 6.42 21.41 -1.93
C ARG A 244 6.13 21.74 -0.46
N HIS A 245 6.13 20.77 0.45
CA HIS A 245 5.95 21.00 1.89
C HIS A 245 7.24 21.47 2.60
N SER A 246 8.41 21.27 1.98
CA SER A 246 9.69 21.77 2.50
C SER A 246 10.06 23.14 1.93
N SER A 247 9.07 23.94 1.51
CA SER A 247 9.25 25.26 0.88
C SER A 247 9.65 26.39 1.86
N ARG A 248 10.64 26.15 2.73
CA ARG A 248 11.43 27.22 3.37
C ARG A 248 12.92 26.91 3.54
N LEU A 249 13.38 25.71 3.16
CA LEU A 249 14.80 25.39 3.13
C LEU A 249 15.13 24.66 1.83
N MET A 250 15.97 25.32 1.02
CA MET A 250 16.64 24.86 -0.20
C MET A 250 15.96 25.15 -1.54
N GLU A 251 16.16 26.38 -2.01
CA GLU A 251 16.34 26.70 -3.44
C GLU A 251 17.71 26.24 -4.00
N THR A 252 18.50 25.44 -3.27
CA THR A 252 19.91 25.16 -3.62
C THR A 252 20.23 23.75 -4.15
N HIS A 253 19.23 22.90 -4.45
CA HIS A 253 19.48 21.56 -5.02
C HIS A 253 18.72 21.28 -6.32
N ALA A 254 18.56 22.28 -7.18
CA ALA A 254 18.08 22.11 -8.55
C ALA A 254 19.05 21.29 -9.45
N HIS A 255 20.19 20.81 -8.95
CA HIS A 255 21.16 20.04 -9.71
C HIS A 255 21.82 18.94 -8.88
N ASN A 256 21.12 17.81 -8.67
CA ASN A 256 21.82 16.57 -8.37
C ASN A 256 22.39 15.99 -9.69
N TRP A 257 23.71 15.94 -9.83
CA TRP A 257 24.40 15.42 -11.01
C TRP A 257 24.03 13.95 -11.32
N GLU A 258 23.61 13.20 -10.30
CA GLU A 258 23.13 11.81 -10.41
C GLU A 258 21.81 11.67 -11.19
N ASP A 259 20.95 12.70 -11.17
CA ASP A 259 19.71 12.71 -11.98
C ASP A 259 20.02 12.86 -13.46
N ARG A 260 21.09 13.58 -13.82
CA ARG A 260 21.52 13.74 -15.21
C ARG A 260 22.15 12.47 -15.78
N GLN A 261 22.77 11.64 -14.94
CA GLN A 261 23.42 10.41 -15.39
C GLN A 261 22.46 9.21 -15.52
N ARG A 262 21.21 9.33 -15.05
CA ARG A 262 20.19 8.25 -15.09
C ARG A 262 20.68 6.94 -14.48
N ILE A 263 21.52 7.02 -13.45
CA ILE A 263 22.04 5.88 -12.72
C ILE A 263 21.24 5.74 -11.43
N PHE A 264 20.52 4.64 -11.29
CA PHE A 264 19.77 4.32 -10.09
C PHE A 264 20.36 3.08 -9.41
N SER A 265 20.71 3.23 -8.13
CA SER A 265 21.02 2.09 -7.27
C SER A 265 19.73 1.51 -6.69
N LEU A 266 19.76 0.22 -6.31
CA LEU A 266 18.63 -0.43 -5.65
C LEU A 266 18.23 0.31 -4.36
N GLN A 267 19.21 0.77 -3.56
CA GLN A 267 18.96 1.56 -2.35
C GLN A 267 18.27 2.90 -2.64
N ARG A 268 18.57 3.52 -3.79
CA ARG A 268 17.91 4.77 -4.19
C ARG A 268 16.45 4.52 -4.56
N LEU A 269 16.18 3.51 -5.38
CA LEU A 269 14.81 3.15 -5.78
C LEU A 269 13.96 2.70 -4.57
N SER A 270 14.57 1.93 -3.67
CA SER A 270 13.93 1.51 -2.42
C SER A 270 13.51 2.71 -1.57
N ARG A 271 14.40 3.69 -1.35
CA ARG A 271 14.09 4.93 -0.63
C ARG A 271 13.03 5.79 -1.32
N LEU A 272 13.09 5.93 -2.64
CA LEU A 272 12.14 6.74 -3.40
C LEU A 272 10.72 6.16 -3.40
N THR A 273 10.60 4.84 -3.38
CA THR A 273 9.30 4.15 -3.51
C THR A 273 8.74 3.68 -2.16
N GLY A 274 9.60 3.49 -1.14
CA GLY A 274 9.26 2.81 0.11
C GLY A 274 9.26 1.28 -0.01
N ILE A 275 9.62 0.72 -1.18
CA ILE A 275 9.66 -0.72 -1.44
C ILE A 275 10.97 -1.30 -0.88
N ARG A 276 10.91 -2.51 -0.30
CA ARG A 276 12.10 -3.25 0.14
C ARG A 276 13.09 -3.49 -0.99
N ILE A 277 14.39 -3.57 -0.66
CA ILE A 277 15.44 -3.77 -1.67
C ILE A 277 15.24 -5.09 -2.42
N GLU A 278 14.80 -6.13 -1.72
CA GLU A 278 14.54 -7.47 -2.26
C GLU A 278 13.41 -7.43 -3.29
N ASP A 279 12.33 -6.71 -2.99
CA ASP A 279 11.18 -6.54 -3.89
C ASP A 279 11.52 -5.64 -5.09
N VAL A 280 12.38 -4.62 -4.89
CA VAL A 280 12.92 -3.80 -5.98
C VAL A 280 13.77 -4.66 -6.94
N LEU A 281 14.69 -5.46 -6.39
CA LEU A 281 15.54 -6.36 -7.14
C LEU A 281 14.69 -7.34 -7.97
N PHE A 282 13.80 -8.08 -7.30
CA PHE A 282 12.87 -9.03 -7.92
C PHE A 282 12.09 -8.39 -9.07
N THR A 283 11.56 -7.19 -8.85
CA THR A 283 10.74 -6.51 -9.85
C THR A 283 11.57 -6.04 -11.05
N LEU A 284 12.79 -5.53 -10.83
CA LEU A 284 13.66 -5.09 -11.92
C LEU A 284 14.18 -6.25 -12.77
N GLU A 285 14.46 -7.41 -12.16
CA GLU A 285 14.77 -8.64 -12.89
C GLU A 285 13.60 -9.08 -13.76
N ASP A 286 12.40 -9.14 -13.18
CA ASP A 286 11.17 -9.49 -13.91
C ASP A 286 10.86 -8.51 -15.05
N LEU A 287 11.26 -7.24 -14.92
CA LEU A 287 11.13 -6.22 -15.96
C LEU A 287 12.25 -6.27 -17.01
N GLY A 288 13.34 -7.01 -16.79
CA GLY A 288 14.51 -7.04 -17.66
C GLY A 288 15.30 -5.72 -17.65
N LEU A 289 15.21 -4.95 -16.56
CA LEU A 289 15.82 -3.62 -16.42
C LEU A 289 17.06 -3.62 -15.52
N LEU A 290 17.47 -4.77 -15.02
CA LEU A 290 18.60 -4.87 -14.11
C LEU A 290 19.91 -5.09 -14.89
N GLN A 291 20.93 -4.29 -14.60
CA GLN A 291 22.29 -4.51 -15.11
C GLN A 291 23.25 -4.77 -13.94
N PHE A 292 24.30 -5.56 -14.19
CA PHE A 292 25.34 -5.85 -13.21
C PHE A 292 26.65 -5.19 -13.63
N TRP A 293 27.19 -4.32 -12.77
CA TRP A 293 28.41 -3.58 -13.06
C TRP A 293 29.31 -3.48 -11.82
N ARG A 294 30.57 -3.92 -11.97
CA ARG A 294 31.60 -3.92 -10.90
C ARG A 294 31.12 -4.48 -9.55
N GLY A 295 30.41 -5.60 -9.57
CA GLY A 295 29.92 -6.25 -8.34
C GLY A 295 28.66 -5.59 -7.75
N ARG A 296 28.04 -4.63 -8.43
CA ARG A 296 26.83 -3.93 -7.98
C ARG A 296 25.73 -3.99 -9.03
N HIS A 297 24.49 -4.08 -8.58
CA HIS A 297 23.32 -3.91 -9.44
C HIS A 297 23.04 -2.42 -9.67
N VAL A 298 22.94 -2.03 -10.94
CA VAL A 298 22.65 -0.67 -11.37
C VAL A 298 21.56 -0.68 -12.45
N VAL A 299 20.74 0.36 -12.47
CA VAL A 299 19.78 0.61 -13.56
C VAL A 299 20.22 1.86 -14.30
N CYS A 300 20.68 1.68 -15.54
CA CYS A 300 21.12 2.74 -16.46
C CYS A 300 20.33 2.60 -17.76
N ILE A 301 19.14 3.22 -17.82
CA ILE A 301 18.18 2.96 -18.89
C ILE A 301 17.54 4.26 -19.38
N ALA A 302 17.42 4.42 -20.70
CA ALA A 302 16.77 5.55 -21.35
C ALA A 302 15.23 5.52 -21.20
N ASP A 303 14.57 6.69 -21.19
CA ASP A 303 13.11 6.78 -21.01
C ASP A 303 12.35 6.01 -22.08
N GLU A 304 12.87 6.00 -23.31
CA GLU A 304 12.28 5.26 -24.42
C GLU A 304 12.24 3.76 -24.14
N THR A 305 13.30 3.21 -23.54
CA THR A 305 13.34 1.80 -23.14
C THR A 305 12.35 1.52 -22.01
N ILE A 306 12.24 2.41 -21.02
CA ILE A 306 11.28 2.27 -19.91
C ILE A 306 9.84 2.29 -20.46
N ARG A 307 9.52 3.25 -21.33
CA ARG A 307 8.20 3.38 -21.97
C ARG A 307 7.88 2.19 -22.87
N LYS A 308 8.87 1.66 -23.60
CA LYS A 308 8.75 0.43 -24.40
C LYS A 308 8.44 -0.78 -23.52
N VAL A 309 9.18 -0.97 -22.42
CA VAL A 309 8.90 -2.08 -21.49
C VAL A 309 7.53 -1.92 -20.84
N ALA A 310 7.12 -0.70 -20.48
CA ALA A 310 5.79 -0.42 -19.95
C ALA A 310 4.69 -0.77 -20.95
N SER A 311 4.85 -0.47 -22.24
CA SER A 311 3.86 -0.83 -23.27
C SER A 311 3.83 -2.33 -23.55
N GLU A 312 4.98 -2.98 -23.71
CA GLU A 312 5.11 -4.42 -23.97
C GLU A 312 4.51 -5.26 -22.82
N LYS A 313 4.79 -4.87 -21.57
CA LYS A 313 4.26 -5.55 -20.39
C LYS A 313 2.89 -5.02 -19.93
N ARG A 314 2.26 -4.12 -20.70
CA ARG A 314 0.94 -3.51 -20.44
C ARG A 314 0.82 -2.89 -19.03
N ILE A 315 1.88 -2.22 -18.58
CA ILE A 315 1.93 -1.55 -17.28
C ILE A 315 1.22 -0.20 -17.41
N GLN A 316 0.10 -0.05 -16.72
CA GLN A 316 -0.57 1.24 -16.60
C GLN A 316 0.17 2.10 -15.58
N LEU A 317 0.67 3.26 -16.02
CA LEU A 317 1.40 4.21 -15.17
C LEU A 317 0.47 5.11 -14.33
N GLY A 318 -0.84 5.08 -14.56
CA GLY A 318 -1.81 5.79 -13.75
C GLY A 318 -1.91 5.21 -12.33
N GLN A 319 -2.03 6.09 -11.34
CA GLN A 319 -2.27 5.70 -9.95
C GLN A 319 -3.76 5.84 -9.62
N ARG A 320 -4.22 5.11 -8.60
CA ARG A 320 -5.58 5.27 -8.10
C ARG A 320 -5.65 6.36 -7.03
N ILE A 321 -4.60 6.53 -6.23
CA ILE A 321 -4.52 7.53 -5.17
C ILE A 321 -4.59 8.94 -5.74
N ASP A 322 -5.39 9.79 -5.09
CA ASP A 322 -5.39 11.23 -5.28
C ASP A 322 -4.61 11.90 -4.14
N TYR A 323 -3.40 12.37 -4.43
CA TYR A 323 -2.54 13.00 -3.42
C TYR A 323 -3.15 14.24 -2.78
N SER A 324 -4.07 14.95 -3.45
CA SER A 324 -4.75 16.10 -2.85
C SER A 324 -5.66 15.72 -1.68
N GLY A 325 -6.08 14.45 -1.66
CA GLY A 325 -6.88 13.83 -0.62
C GLY A 325 -6.11 13.32 0.60
N MET A 326 -4.77 13.38 0.60
CA MET A 326 -3.98 12.94 1.75
C MET A 326 -4.15 13.91 2.94
N LEU A 327 -4.62 13.38 4.07
CA LEU A 327 -4.80 14.12 5.32
C LEU A 327 -3.68 13.81 6.32
N ALA A 328 -3.10 12.61 6.26
CA ALA A 328 -1.94 12.25 7.06
C ALA A 328 -0.72 13.12 6.70
N GLY A 329 -0.06 13.68 7.72
CA GLY A 329 1.13 14.52 7.58
C GLY A 329 0.88 16.03 7.54
N ARG A 330 -0.40 16.48 7.52
CA ARG A 330 -0.73 17.86 7.89
C ARG A 330 -0.62 17.96 9.40
N SER A 331 0.34 18.75 9.92
CA SER A 331 0.42 19.02 11.35
C SER A 331 -0.85 19.71 11.82
N ASP A 332 -1.40 19.25 12.95
CA ASP A 332 -2.30 20.05 13.79
C ASP A 332 -1.43 21.14 14.46
N ASP A 333 -1.00 22.15 13.70
CA ASP A 333 -0.37 23.36 14.26
C ASP A 333 -1.45 24.44 14.49
N THR A 334 -2.54 24.05 15.13
CA THR A 334 -3.49 24.99 15.74
C THR A 334 -3.76 24.50 17.15
N ASP A 335 -2.84 24.80 18.06
CA ASP A 335 -3.09 25.12 19.47
C ASP A 335 -1.74 25.32 20.18
N GLU A 336 -1.27 26.57 20.27
CA GLU A 336 -0.75 27.13 21.52
C GLU A 336 -0.74 28.65 21.42
N SER A 337 -1.76 29.21 22.08
CA SER A 337 -1.90 30.54 22.69
C SER A 337 -0.84 31.60 22.45
N ASP A 338 -1.33 32.75 21.99
CA ASP A 338 -0.91 34.09 22.41
C ASP A 338 -0.49 34.09 23.90
N GLU A 339 0.80 34.29 24.18
CA GLU A 339 1.20 35.09 25.34
C GLU A 339 2.15 36.18 24.86
N SER A 340 1.70 37.40 25.16
CA SER A 340 2.27 38.69 24.86
C SER A 340 3.65 38.88 25.48
N ASP A 341 4.51 39.52 24.69
CA ASP A 341 5.67 40.30 25.13
C ASP A 341 5.34 41.11 26.40
N GLU A 342 6.07 40.87 27.48
CA GLU A 342 6.46 41.94 28.40
C GLU A 342 7.96 41.87 28.68
N SER A 343 8.58 43.01 28.41
CA SER A 343 9.96 43.40 28.64
C SER A 343 10.33 43.38 30.13
N ASP A 344 11.55 42.96 30.43
CA ASP A 344 12.30 43.52 31.56
C ASP A 344 13.78 43.66 31.19
N GLU A 345 14.20 44.92 31.02
CA GLU A 345 15.60 45.31 31.15
C GLU A 345 15.90 45.65 32.60
N SER A 346 17.05 45.20 33.10
CA SER A 346 17.85 45.95 34.07
C SER A 346 19.28 45.39 34.13
N ASP A 347 20.18 46.12 33.47
CA ASP A 347 21.35 46.81 34.02
C ASP A 347 22.39 46.10 34.92
N GLU A 348 23.62 46.23 34.41
CA GLU A 348 24.84 46.74 35.07
C GLU A 348 25.88 45.77 35.68
N SER A 349 27.09 45.96 35.12
CA SER A 349 28.44 45.98 35.74
C SER A 349 29.04 44.71 36.34
N ASP A 350 30.16 44.25 35.79
CA ASP A 350 31.47 44.67 36.32
C ASP A 350 32.66 44.23 35.44
N GLU A 351 33.64 45.13 35.37
CA GLU A 351 34.92 45.00 34.68
C GLU A 351 35.89 44.05 35.41
N SER A 352 36.84 43.43 34.67
CA SER A 352 38.28 43.59 34.92
C SER A 352 39.16 42.76 33.98
N ASP A 353 40.12 43.48 33.41
CA ASP A 353 41.55 43.17 33.25
C ASP A 353 42.07 42.09 32.27
N GLU A 354 42.49 42.63 31.12
CA GLU A 354 43.87 42.71 30.60
C GLU A 354 44.79 41.48 30.43
N SER A 355 45.49 41.56 29.28
CA SER A 355 46.85 41.09 28.94
C SER A 355 47.03 39.62 28.52
N ASP A 356 47.32 39.36 27.25
CA ASP A 356 48.69 39.49 26.72
C ASP A 356 48.75 39.25 25.18
N GLU A 357 49.52 40.11 24.52
CA GLU A 357 49.94 39.96 23.11
C GLU A 357 51.05 38.90 22.97
N SER A 358 51.09 38.19 21.83
CA SER A 358 52.17 38.37 20.83
C SER A 358 52.24 37.26 19.77
N ASN A 359 52.12 37.72 18.52
CA ASN A 359 52.81 37.36 17.28
C ASN A 359 53.53 36.01 17.08
N GLY A 360 53.33 35.43 15.90
CA GLY A 360 54.30 34.52 15.28
C GLY A 360 53.81 33.88 13.98
N SER A 361 54.07 34.54 12.85
CA SER A 361 53.94 34.04 11.47
C SER A 361 54.78 32.79 11.19
N ASP A 362 54.31 31.90 10.31
CA ASP A 362 55.13 31.49 9.14
C ASP A 362 54.35 30.74 8.06
N LYS A 363 54.77 31.02 6.81
CA LYS A 363 54.28 30.51 5.53
C LYS A 363 55.07 29.26 5.12
N SER A 364 54.45 28.32 4.40
CA SER A 364 54.96 27.61 3.19
C SER A 364 54.02 26.43 2.89
N ASN A 365 53.36 26.44 1.73
CA ASN A 365 53.74 25.71 0.50
C ASN A 365 53.85 24.19 0.72
N ASP A 366 52.98 23.42 0.06
CA ASP A 366 53.40 22.66 -1.12
C ASP A 366 52.20 22.05 -1.86
N SER A 367 52.13 22.41 -3.14
CA SER A 367 51.37 21.78 -4.19
C SER A 367 52.19 20.63 -4.82
N ASP A 368 51.47 19.81 -5.58
CA ASP A 368 51.98 18.90 -6.62
C ASP A 368 52.38 17.50 -6.17
N CYS A 369 51.52 16.53 -6.52
CA CYS A 369 51.97 15.19 -6.88
C CYS A 369 51.53 14.88 -8.31
N ASP A 370 52.53 14.87 -9.19
CA ASP A 370 52.51 14.31 -10.53
C ASP A 370 52.24 12.81 -10.51
N ASN A 371 51.43 12.37 -11.48
CA ASN A 371 51.76 11.34 -12.47
C ASN A 371 52.85 10.31 -12.09
N MET A 372 52.51 9.01 -12.04
CA MET A 372 53.18 8.00 -12.89
C MET A 372 52.62 6.57 -12.83
N SER A 373 52.41 6.05 -14.05
CA SER A 373 52.76 4.72 -14.57
C SER A 373 52.23 3.43 -13.93
N ILE A 374 51.35 2.81 -14.73
CA ILE A 374 51.31 1.41 -15.17
C ILE A 374 52.56 0.60 -14.82
N VAL A 375 52.37 -0.51 -14.09
CA VAL A 375 53.30 -1.65 -14.08
C VAL A 375 52.49 -2.94 -14.23
N HIS A 376 52.74 -3.65 -15.33
CA HIS A 376 52.33 -5.04 -15.54
C HIS A 376 53.08 -5.96 -14.58
N SER A 377 52.40 -6.95 -14.01
CA SER A 377 53.04 -8.22 -13.66
C SER A 377 52.07 -9.38 -13.90
N ASN A 378 52.48 -10.25 -14.83
CA ASN A 378 51.93 -11.57 -15.09
C ASN A 378 52.34 -12.53 -13.98
N VAL A 379 51.42 -13.34 -13.47
CA VAL A 379 51.73 -14.69 -12.96
C VAL A 379 50.61 -15.66 -13.35
N SER A 380 50.95 -16.50 -14.32
CA SER A 380 50.66 -17.91 -14.57
C SER A 380 49.38 -18.59 -14.06
N ASN A 381 48.68 -19.19 -15.04
CA ASN A 381 47.76 -20.33 -14.96
C ASN A 381 48.29 -21.51 -14.12
N GLU A 382 47.38 -22.17 -13.40
CA GLU A 382 47.28 -23.63 -13.44
C GLU A 382 45.80 -24.05 -13.47
N SER A 383 45.54 -25.02 -14.34
CA SER A 383 44.27 -25.58 -14.77
C SER A 383 44.00 -26.91 -14.09
N LEU A 384 42.77 -27.16 -13.66
CA LEU A 384 42.21 -28.51 -13.55
C LEU A 384 40.74 -28.52 -14.00
N SER A 385 40.53 -29.12 -15.18
CA SER A 385 39.33 -29.84 -15.60
C SER A 385 39.06 -31.02 -14.64
N GLU A 386 37.88 -31.63 -14.48
CA GLU A 386 36.94 -32.13 -15.48
C GLU A 386 35.79 -32.87 -14.73
N ARG A 387 34.64 -33.07 -15.42
CA ARG A 387 33.58 -34.11 -15.26
C ARG A 387 32.29 -33.79 -14.49
N ASP A 388 31.26 -33.51 -15.31
CA ASP A 388 30.08 -34.35 -15.54
C ASP A 388 29.47 -35.12 -14.36
N ASN A 389 28.21 -34.81 -14.04
CA ASN A 389 27.18 -35.85 -14.03
C ASN A 389 25.79 -35.28 -14.32
N GLU A 390 25.14 -35.85 -15.32
CA GLU A 390 23.72 -35.75 -15.60
C GLU A 390 22.91 -36.43 -14.47
N GLY A 391 21.69 -35.95 -14.23
CA GLY A 391 20.77 -36.56 -13.27
C GLY A 391 19.40 -35.89 -13.32
N GLN A 392 18.53 -36.43 -14.18
CA GLN A 392 17.09 -36.20 -14.21
C GLN A 392 16.42 -36.59 -12.88
N GLU A 393 15.39 -35.85 -12.46
CA GLU A 393 14.21 -36.31 -11.69
C GLU A 393 13.27 -35.08 -11.59
N GLU A 394 12.23 -34.96 -12.41
CA GLU A 394 10.85 -35.44 -12.19
C GLU A 394 10.22 -35.13 -10.82
N ASN A 395 9.00 -34.56 -10.89
CA ASN A 395 7.88 -34.61 -9.95
C ASN A 395 7.60 -33.41 -9.01
N ILE A 396 6.54 -32.66 -9.40
CA ILE A 396 5.32 -32.25 -8.66
C ILE A 396 4.90 -30.82 -9.01
#